data_AF-A0AAN7MMC3-F1
#
_entry.id   AF-A0AAN7MMC3-F1
#
_cell.length_a   1.000
_cell.length_b   1.000
_cell.length_c   1.000
_cell.angle_alpha   90.00
_cell.angle_beta   90.00
_cell.angle_gamma   90.00
#
_symmetry.space_group_name_H-M   'P 1'
#
loop_
_entity.id
_entity.type
_entity.pdbx_description
1 polymer ?
#
loop_
_entity_poly.entity_id
_entity_poly.type
_entity_poly.pdbx_seq_one_letter_code
_entity_poly.pdbx_strand_id
1 'polypeptide(L)'
;MNRTIKGKIAKFCTYTGLKWPEALNIALWDIRNAPRQPIRTYILAKTSLLNGDERLTQYVLKLQENFKVKRDIAQWCQPTPPEIQVHNLQPGDKVLIKVFSCKSKLEPRWEEPYTVLLSSYFAVKVAGKETWVRHSHVKRLPENYPVDGQQATRNSTTTTTLETETI
;
A
#
# COMPACT_ATOMS: atom_id res chain seq x y z
N MET A 1 -7.88 3.70 -6.95
CA MET A 1 -7.68 4.02 -8.38
C MET A 1 -7.66 2.79 -9.28
N ASN A 2 -6.85 1.76 -8.99
CA ASN A 2 -6.73 0.55 -9.84
C ASN A 2 -8.07 -0.15 -10.13
N ARG A 3 -8.97 -0.21 -9.15
CA ARG A 3 -10.34 -0.71 -9.35
C ARG A 3 -11.08 0.03 -10.49
N THR A 4 -11.00 1.36 -10.50
CA THR A 4 -11.64 2.20 -11.53
C THR A 4 -11.01 2.01 -12.89
N ILE A 5 -9.67 1.91 -12.96
CA ILE A 5 -8.94 1.66 -14.22
C ILE A 5 -9.37 0.33 -14.82
N LYS A 6 -9.30 -0.75 -14.03
CA LYS A 6 -9.73 -2.09 -14.47
C LYS A 6 -11.20 -2.11 -14.91
N GLY A 7 -12.08 -1.43 -14.15
CA GLY A 7 -13.50 -1.33 -14.48
C GLY A 7 -13.76 -0.61 -15.81
N LYS A 8 -13.05 0.50 -16.09
CA LYS A 8 -13.20 1.21 -17.38
C LYS A 8 -12.62 0.40 -18.54
N ILE A 9 -11.44 -0.20 -18.37
CA ILE A 9 -10.83 -1.07 -19.40
C ILE A 9 -11.75 -2.22 -19.75
N ALA A 10 -12.31 -2.92 -18.74
CA ALA A 10 -13.24 -4.01 -18.97
C ALA A 10 -14.44 -3.56 -19.83
N LYS A 11 -15.04 -2.41 -19.51
CA LYS A 11 -16.14 -1.83 -20.29
C LYS A 11 -15.71 -1.50 -21.72
N PHE A 12 -14.58 -0.83 -21.91
CA PHE A 12 -14.12 -0.49 -23.26
C PHE A 12 -13.80 -1.74 -24.09
N CYS A 13 -13.15 -2.74 -23.51
CA CYS A 13 -12.92 -4.02 -24.18
C CYS A 13 -14.23 -4.70 -24.59
N THR A 14 -15.28 -4.65 -23.75
CA THR A 14 -16.59 -5.22 -24.11
C THR A 14 -17.31 -4.44 -25.20
N TYR A 15 -17.22 -3.10 -25.23
CA TYR A 15 -17.93 -2.27 -26.20
C TYR A 15 -17.22 -2.15 -27.56
N THR A 16 -15.89 -2.16 -27.57
CA THR A 16 -15.08 -1.91 -28.77
C THR A 16 -14.41 -3.15 -29.33
N GLY A 17 -14.37 -4.26 -28.58
CA GLY A 17 -13.63 -5.47 -28.94
C GLY A 17 -12.10 -5.32 -28.92
N LEU A 18 -11.58 -4.16 -28.53
CA LEU A 18 -10.14 -3.88 -28.50
C LEU A 18 -9.44 -4.65 -27.36
N LYS A 19 -8.16 -4.97 -27.59
CA LYS A 19 -7.30 -5.52 -26.54
C LYS A 19 -7.05 -4.49 -25.45
N TRP A 20 -6.81 -4.94 -24.22
CA TRP A 20 -6.62 -4.06 -23.07
C TRP A 20 -5.52 -2.98 -23.23
N PRO A 21 -4.41 -3.17 -23.99
CA PRO A 21 -3.40 -2.13 -24.17
C PRO A 21 -3.92 -0.91 -24.94
N GLU A 22 -4.79 -1.12 -25.93
CA GLU A 22 -5.39 -0.05 -26.73
C GLU A 22 -6.52 0.65 -25.94
N ALA A 23 -7.33 -0.15 -25.24
CA ALA A 23 -8.39 0.35 -24.35
C ALA A 23 -7.84 1.14 -23.14
N LEU A 24 -6.58 0.92 -22.74
CA LEU A 24 -5.95 1.61 -21.63
C LEU A 24 -5.88 3.12 -21.85
N ASN A 25 -5.47 3.58 -23.03
CA ASN A 25 -5.34 5.01 -23.33
C ASN A 25 -6.69 5.72 -23.27
N ILE A 26 -7.73 5.08 -23.80
CA ILE A 26 -9.11 5.58 -23.73
C ILE A 26 -9.61 5.61 -22.28
N ALA A 27 -9.36 4.55 -21.52
CA ALA A 27 -9.72 4.47 -20.10
C ALA A 27 -9.02 5.54 -19.25
N LEU A 28 -7.74 5.82 -19.52
CA LEU A 28 -6.98 6.86 -18.82
C LEU A 28 -7.45 8.26 -19.22
N TRP A 29 -7.74 8.49 -20.49
CA TRP A 29 -8.29 9.77 -20.97
C TRP A 29 -9.63 10.06 -20.29
N ASP A 30 -10.53 9.08 -20.25
CA ASP A 30 -11.83 9.23 -19.59
C ASP A 30 -11.70 9.33 -18.06
N ILE A 31 -10.77 8.59 -17.42
CA ILE A 31 -10.50 8.73 -15.98
C ILE A 31 -9.94 10.10 -15.65
N ARG A 32 -9.07 10.65 -16.49
CA ARG A 32 -8.60 12.02 -16.35
C ARG A 32 -9.78 12.93 -16.60
N ASN A 33 -10.40 13.01 -17.76
CA ASN A 33 -11.38 14.07 -18.00
C ASN A 33 -12.71 13.98 -17.22
N ALA A 34 -12.99 12.87 -16.53
CA ALA A 34 -14.17 12.76 -15.68
C ALA A 34 -14.14 13.73 -14.48
N PRO A 35 -15.21 14.51 -14.25
CA PRO A 35 -15.34 15.34 -13.05
C PRO A 35 -15.39 14.44 -11.82
N ARG A 36 -14.49 14.67 -10.85
CA ARG A 36 -14.52 14.01 -9.54
C ARG A 36 -14.79 15.04 -8.45
N GLN A 37 -15.47 14.63 -7.38
CA GLN A 37 -15.58 15.42 -6.16
C GLN A 37 -14.63 14.85 -5.10
N PRO A 38 -13.85 15.70 -4.39
CA PRO A 38 -13.56 17.10 -4.71
C PRO A 38 -12.78 17.22 -6.04
N ILE A 39 -13.00 18.33 -6.76
CA ILE A 39 -12.45 18.58 -8.10
C ILE A 39 -10.93 18.51 -8.08
N ARG A 40 -10.37 17.36 -8.48
CA ARG A 40 -8.98 17.28 -8.92
C ARG A 40 -8.90 17.99 -10.27
N THR A 41 -8.57 19.27 -10.25
CA THR A 41 -8.25 20.04 -11.45
C THR A 41 -6.93 19.51 -12.02
N TYR A 42 -6.99 18.64 -13.03
CA TYR A 42 -5.81 18.23 -13.80
C TYR A 42 -5.78 18.87 -15.18
N ILE A 43 -4.54 19.29 -15.51
CA ILE A 43 -4.03 19.88 -16.75
C ILE A 43 -4.44 21.36 -16.90
N LEU A 44 -3.53 22.26 -16.52
CA LEU A 44 -3.51 23.59 -17.11
C LEU A 44 -3.36 23.38 -18.62
N ALA A 45 -4.33 23.86 -19.41
CA ALA A 45 -4.15 23.97 -20.84
C ALA A 45 -2.83 24.72 -21.08
N LYS A 46 -1.89 24.12 -21.83
CA LYS A 46 -0.68 24.82 -22.25
C LYS A 46 -1.10 25.90 -23.24
N THR A 47 -1.12 27.14 -22.78
CA THR A 47 -1.46 28.33 -23.58
C THR A 47 -0.53 28.51 -24.77
N SER A 48 0.65 27.87 -24.76
CA SER A 48 1.61 27.83 -25.86
C SER A 48 1.12 27.12 -27.13
N LEU A 49 -0.05 26.48 -27.11
CA LEU A 49 -0.68 25.85 -28.28
C LEU A 49 -1.75 26.75 -28.94
N LEU A 50 -2.07 27.90 -28.34
CA LEU A 50 -3.13 28.79 -28.77
C LEU A 50 -2.56 29.96 -29.60
N ASN A 51 -1.92 29.65 -30.73
CA ASN A 51 -1.56 30.69 -31.69
C ASN A 51 -2.82 31.07 -32.49
N GLY A 52 -3.40 32.25 -32.21
CA GLY A 52 -4.33 32.89 -33.16
C GLY A 52 -5.46 33.72 -32.55
N ASP A 53 -6.08 33.28 -31.45
CA ASP A 53 -7.31 33.92 -30.94
C ASP A 53 -7.14 34.58 -29.56
N GLU A 54 -7.13 35.92 -29.54
CA GLU A 54 -7.05 36.73 -28.33
C GLU A 54 -8.20 36.45 -27.34
N ARG A 55 -9.43 36.26 -27.85
CA ARG A 55 -10.59 35.97 -26.99
C ARG A 55 -10.47 34.61 -26.30
N LEU A 56 -9.95 33.63 -27.01
CA LEU A 56 -9.74 32.28 -26.51
C LEU A 56 -8.61 32.25 -25.48
N THR A 57 -7.51 32.97 -25.74
CA THR A 57 -6.41 33.09 -24.77
C THR A 57 -6.85 33.79 -23.49
N GLN A 58 -7.61 34.89 -23.58
CA GLN A 58 -8.18 35.57 -22.41
C GLN A 58 -9.13 34.67 -21.60
N TYR A 59 -9.97 33.88 -22.28
CA TYR A 59 -10.83 32.91 -21.61
C TYR A 59 -10.03 31.82 -20.88
N VAL A 60 -9.00 31.27 -21.53
CA VAL A 60 -8.14 30.23 -20.94
C VAL A 60 -7.35 30.79 -19.74
N LEU A 61 -6.86 32.02 -19.80
CA LEU A 61 -6.20 32.68 -18.66
C LEU A 61 -7.15 32.79 -17.46
N LYS A 62 -8.37 33.30 -17.66
CA LYS A 62 -9.42 33.36 -16.61
C LYS A 62 -9.76 31.98 -16.04
N LEU A 63 -9.84 30.97 -16.91
CA LEU A 63 -10.09 29.59 -16.50
C LEU A 63 -8.94 29.03 -15.64
N GLN A 64 -7.69 29.34 -16.01
CA GLN A 64 -6.51 28.94 -15.24
C GLN A 64 -6.49 29.58 -13.84
N GLU A 65 -6.86 30.86 -13.73
CA GLU A 65 -7.01 31.54 -12.43
C GLU A 65 -8.04 30.84 -11.55
N ASN A 66 -9.22 30.54 -12.09
CA ASN A 66 -10.27 29.80 -11.39
C ASN A 66 -9.80 28.41 -10.93
N PHE A 67 -8.97 27.73 -11.72
CA PHE A 67 -8.39 26.44 -11.34
C PHE A 67 -7.35 26.55 -10.23
N LYS A 68 -6.58 27.66 -10.14
CA LYS A 68 -5.68 27.90 -9.00
C LYS A 68 -6.47 27.96 -7.70
N VAL A 69 -7.51 28.80 -7.66
CA VAL A 69 -8.39 28.95 -6.48
C VAL A 69 -9.00 27.61 -6.05
N LYS A 70 -9.52 26.83 -7.02
CA LYS A 70 -10.10 25.50 -6.72
C LYS A 70 -9.07 24.48 -6.25
N ARG A 71 -7.82 24.55 -6.74
CA ARG A 71 -6.73 23.69 -6.26
C ARG A 71 -6.42 23.98 -4.81
N ASP A 72 -6.37 25.26 -4.43
CA ASP A 72 -6.09 25.66 -3.05
C ASP A 72 -7.17 25.09 -2.12
N ILE A 73 -8.46 25.27 -2.47
CA ILE A 73 -9.59 24.67 -1.73
C ILE A 73 -9.47 23.13 -1.68
N ALA A 74 -9.12 22.48 -2.80
CA ALA A 74 -8.96 21.03 -2.83
C ALA A 74 -7.77 20.53 -1.99
N GLN A 75 -6.73 21.35 -1.82
CA GLN A 75 -5.61 21.06 -0.92
C GLN A 75 -6.05 21.13 0.55
N TRP A 76 -6.93 22.07 0.90
CA TRP A 76 -7.54 22.14 2.24
C TRP A 76 -8.45 20.94 2.55
N CYS A 77 -9.12 20.39 1.54
CA CYS A 77 -9.95 19.18 1.69
C CYS A 77 -9.14 17.86 1.66
N GLN A 78 -7.81 17.91 1.73
CA GLN A 78 -7.03 16.68 1.90
C GLN A 78 -7.38 16.05 3.26
N PRO A 79 -7.44 14.71 3.35
CA PRO A 79 -7.72 14.05 4.63
C PRO A 79 -6.67 14.51 5.65
N THR A 80 -7.12 15.21 6.69
CA THR A 80 -6.26 15.57 7.82
C THR A 80 -5.68 14.27 8.38
N PRO A 81 -4.37 14.22 8.72
CA PRO A 81 -3.83 13.11 9.49
C PRO A 81 -4.73 12.94 10.71
N PRO A 82 -5.24 11.73 10.98
CA PRO A 82 -6.22 11.63 12.02
C PRO A 82 -5.53 11.80 13.38
N GLU A 83 -6.29 12.25 14.38
CA GLU A 83 -5.73 12.83 15.62
C GLU A 83 -5.58 11.76 16.73
N ILE A 84 -6.38 10.70 16.66
CA ILE A 84 -6.44 9.60 17.65
C ILE A 84 -5.58 8.41 17.22
N GLN A 85 -4.47 8.09 17.90
CA GLN A 85 -3.63 6.93 17.53
C GLN A 85 -4.48 5.66 17.27
N VAL A 86 -4.25 5.00 16.12
CA VAL A 86 -5.06 3.82 15.72
C VAL A 86 -4.71 2.58 16.53
N HIS A 87 -3.56 2.59 17.22
CA HIS A 87 -3.08 1.47 18.03
C HIS A 87 -2.57 1.95 19.39
N ASN A 88 -2.72 1.08 20.39
CA ASN A 88 -2.28 1.33 21.77
C ASN A 88 -0.85 0.79 22.04
N LEU A 89 -0.02 0.68 21.01
CA LEU A 89 1.36 0.19 21.14
C LEU A 89 2.27 1.32 21.63
N GLN A 90 2.96 1.08 22.74
CA GLN A 90 3.90 2.01 23.33
C GLN A 90 5.35 1.53 23.11
N PRO A 91 6.33 2.45 23.10
CA PRO A 91 7.73 2.07 23.19
C PRO A 91 7.98 1.11 24.37
N GLY A 92 8.68 0.00 24.12
CA GLY A 92 8.94 -1.06 25.09
C GLY A 92 8.01 -2.27 24.98
N ASP A 93 6.86 -2.17 24.30
CA ASP A 93 6.00 -3.33 24.06
C ASP A 93 6.70 -4.38 23.18
N LYS A 94 6.48 -5.66 23.48
CA LYS A 94 6.88 -6.77 22.61
C LYS A 94 5.80 -7.06 21.58
N VAL A 95 6.19 -7.15 20.31
CA VAL A 95 5.27 -7.35 19.20
C VAL A 95 5.78 -8.37 18.19
N LEU A 96 4.85 -9.11 17.59
CA LEU A 96 5.09 -10.04 16.48
C LEU A 96 4.78 -9.34 15.16
N ILE A 97 5.60 -9.59 14.14
CA ILE A 97 5.45 -8.97 12.82
C ILE A 97 5.00 -10.01 11.80
N LYS A 98 4.03 -9.64 10.97
CA LYS A 98 3.51 -10.51 9.92
C LYS A 98 4.50 -10.60 8.74
N VAL A 99 4.90 -11.82 8.40
CA VAL A 99 5.68 -12.12 7.19
C VAL A 99 4.77 -12.05 5.97
N PHE A 100 5.21 -11.41 4.87
CA PHE A 100 4.43 -11.32 3.64
C PHE A 100 4.71 -12.43 2.63
N SER A 101 5.97 -12.86 2.53
CA SER A 101 6.40 -13.92 1.62
C SER A 101 6.97 -15.07 2.44
N CYS A 102 6.14 -16.08 2.73
CA CYS A 102 6.63 -17.34 3.29
C CYS A 102 7.15 -18.18 2.13
N LYS A 103 8.31 -18.83 2.30
CA LYS A 103 8.91 -19.68 1.27
C LYS A 103 8.19 -21.04 1.22
N SER A 104 7.69 -21.50 2.36
CA SER A 104 6.91 -22.72 2.50
C SER A 104 5.52 -22.44 3.05
N LYS A 105 4.54 -23.29 2.70
CA LYS A 105 3.15 -23.22 3.22
C LYS A 105 3.05 -23.49 4.72
N LEU A 106 4.07 -24.15 5.30
CA LEU A 106 4.08 -24.59 6.70
C LEU A 106 4.93 -23.70 7.61
N GLU A 107 5.54 -22.64 7.08
CA GLU A 107 6.31 -21.70 7.89
C GLU A 107 5.38 -20.81 8.74
N PRO A 108 5.80 -20.43 9.97
CA PRO A 108 5.04 -19.50 10.78
C PRO A 108 4.90 -18.16 10.03
N ARG A 109 3.68 -17.61 10.06
CA ARG A 109 3.36 -16.34 9.40
C ARG A 109 3.78 -15.11 10.22
N TRP A 110 4.17 -15.33 11.47
CA TRP A 110 4.58 -14.30 12.41
C TRP A 110 6.04 -14.55 12.78
N GLU A 111 6.86 -13.52 12.65
CA GLU A 111 8.26 -13.55 13.10
C GLU A 111 8.34 -13.41 14.62
N GLU A 112 9.53 -13.73 15.14
CA GLU A 112 9.90 -13.63 16.54
C GLU A 112 9.53 -12.28 17.19
N PRO A 113 9.42 -12.23 18.53
CA PRO A 113 9.08 -11.01 19.24
C PRO A 113 10.13 -9.92 19.04
N TYR A 114 9.70 -8.77 18.54
CA TYR A 114 10.50 -7.55 18.46
C TYR A 114 10.05 -6.53 19.50
N THR A 115 10.99 -5.75 20.01
CA THR A 115 10.68 -4.63 20.90
C THR A 115 10.35 -3.39 20.10
N VAL A 116 9.27 -2.71 20.46
CA VAL A 116 8.90 -1.42 19.86
C VAL A 116 9.84 -0.31 20.37
N LEU A 117 10.48 0.41 19.45
CA LEU A 117 11.32 1.56 19.76
C LEU A 117 10.55 2.87 19.70
N LEU A 118 9.72 3.05 18.67
CA LEU A 118 8.93 4.26 18.44
C LEU A 118 7.54 3.90 17.93
N SER A 119 6.54 4.64 18.39
CA SER A 119 5.15 4.51 17.93
C SER A 119 4.74 5.79 17.20
N SER A 120 4.28 5.65 15.96
CA SER A 120 3.63 6.70 15.19
C SER A 120 2.14 6.40 15.09
N TYR A 121 1.39 7.21 14.35
CA TYR A 121 -0.06 7.13 14.29
C TYR A 121 -0.59 5.83 13.64
N PHE A 122 0.03 5.39 12.54
CA PHE A 122 -0.36 4.17 11.79
C PHE A 122 0.74 3.11 11.75
N ALA A 123 1.92 3.41 12.29
CA ALA A 123 3.09 2.58 12.11
C ALA A 123 3.97 2.60 13.34
N VAL A 124 4.78 1.56 13.47
CA VAL A 124 5.65 1.31 14.60
C VAL A 124 7.06 1.02 14.09
N LYS A 125 8.06 1.59 14.75
CA LYS A 125 9.46 1.27 14.54
C LYS A 125 9.87 0.22 15.56
N VAL A 126 10.43 -0.88 15.07
CA VAL A 126 10.80 -2.05 15.87
C VAL A 126 12.31 -2.21 15.88
N ALA A 127 12.85 -2.78 16.96
CA ALA A 127 14.26 -3.11 17.04
C ALA A 127 14.63 -4.15 15.97
N GLY A 128 15.79 -3.97 15.32
CA GLY A 128 16.28 -4.89 14.29
C GLY A 128 15.69 -4.72 12.88
N LYS A 129 14.71 -3.83 12.67
CA LYS A 129 14.27 -3.43 11.32
C LYS A 129 14.44 -1.94 11.09
N GLU A 130 15.03 -1.59 9.94
CA GLU A 130 15.20 -0.19 9.54
C GLU A 130 13.89 0.47 9.10
N THR A 131 12.94 -0.33 8.62
CA THR A 131 11.66 0.15 8.06
C THR A 131 10.56 0.26 9.11
N TRP A 132 9.67 1.24 8.90
CA TRP A 132 8.45 1.38 9.69
C TRP A 132 7.43 0.31 9.30
N VAL A 133 6.86 -0.39 10.28
CA VAL A 133 5.85 -1.43 10.06
C VAL A 133 4.47 -0.87 10.37
N ARG A 134 3.53 -0.99 9.43
CA ARG A 134 2.14 -0.56 9.65
C ARG A 134 1.48 -1.39 10.75
N HIS A 135 0.70 -0.76 11.63
CA HIS A 135 0.00 -1.37 12.76
C HIS A 135 -0.83 -2.61 12.40
N SER A 136 -1.45 -2.63 11.21
CA SER A 136 -2.23 -3.78 10.70
C SER A 136 -1.42 -5.06 10.48
N HIS A 137 -0.09 -4.98 10.51
CA HIS A 137 0.84 -6.10 10.33
C HIS A 137 1.58 -6.45 11.61
N VAL A 138 1.17 -5.86 12.74
CA VAL A 138 1.79 -6.02 14.04
C VAL A 138 0.76 -6.61 14.99
N LYS A 139 1.17 -7.58 15.81
CA LYS A 139 0.34 -8.15 16.88
C LYS A 139 1.09 -8.03 18.19
N ARG A 140 0.43 -7.56 19.25
CA ARG A 140 1.03 -7.54 20.59
C ARG A 140 1.31 -8.97 21.05
N LEU A 141 2.43 -9.16 21.73
CA LEU A 141 2.79 -10.46 22.27
C LEU A 141 1.73 -10.91 23.30
N PRO A 142 1.15 -12.11 23.18
CA PRO A 142 0.30 -12.65 24.22
C PRO A 142 1.08 -12.84 25.52
N GLU A 143 0.41 -12.66 26.66
CA GLU A 143 1.02 -12.83 27.99
C GLU A 143 1.55 -14.26 28.22
N ASN A 144 0.94 -15.25 27.54
CA ASN A 144 1.33 -16.66 27.58
C ASN A 144 2.37 -17.04 26.50
N TYR A 145 3.08 -16.08 25.90
CA TYR A 145 4.09 -16.40 24.90
C TYR A 145 5.35 -16.95 25.57
N PRO A 146 5.85 -18.13 25.18
CA PRO A 146 7.08 -18.68 25.76
C PRO A 146 8.25 -17.76 25.41
N VAL A 147 8.82 -17.12 26.44
CA VAL A 147 9.99 -16.26 26.30
C VAL A 147 11.23 -17.15 26.37
N ASP A 148 11.88 -17.30 25.21
CA ASP A 148 13.17 -17.94 24.94
C ASP A 148 13.27 -19.50 24.93
N GLY A 149 13.55 -20.02 23.73
CA GLY A 149 14.83 -20.71 23.51
C GLY A 149 15.02 -22.16 23.97
N GLN A 150 13.98 -22.97 24.19
CA GLN A 150 14.16 -24.42 24.39
C GLN A 150 13.42 -25.26 23.36
N GLN A 151 14.25 -25.92 22.53
CA GLN A 151 14.02 -27.17 21.78
C GLN A 151 13.61 -27.05 20.30
N ALA A 152 14.63 -26.96 19.45
CA ALA A 152 14.70 -27.76 18.22
C ALA A 152 16.12 -28.35 18.02
N THR A 153 16.70 -28.92 19.09
CA THR A 153 17.86 -29.83 19.00
C THR A 153 17.56 -31.10 19.82
N ARG A 154 16.57 -31.87 19.37
CA ARG A 154 16.22 -33.24 19.82
C ARG A 154 15.39 -33.85 18.69
N ASN A 155 15.71 -34.92 17.96
CA ASN A 155 16.73 -35.96 18.09
C ASN A 155 16.96 -36.53 16.67
N SER A 156 18.21 -36.67 16.24
CA SER A 156 18.58 -37.63 15.20
C SER A 156 19.82 -38.38 15.65
N THR A 157 19.62 -39.20 16.69
CA THR A 157 20.52 -40.31 17.00
C THR A 157 19.70 -41.58 16.91
N THR A 158 19.78 -42.27 15.79
CA THR A 158 19.70 -43.72 15.79
C THR A 158 20.71 -44.23 14.77
N THR A 159 21.90 -44.50 15.29
CA THR A 159 22.85 -45.46 14.75
C THR A 159 22.11 -46.79 14.62
N THR A 160 21.96 -47.29 13.39
CA THR A 160 21.62 -48.70 13.14
C THR A 160 22.77 -49.26 12.30
N THR A 161 23.68 -49.93 12.99
CA THR A 161 24.81 -50.67 12.44
C THR A 161 24.53 -52.14 12.73
N LEU A 162 24.30 -52.91 11.65
CA LEU A 162 24.49 -54.37 11.48
C LEU A 162 23.68 -55.28 12.43
N GLU A 163 23.09 -56.40 12.00
CA GLU A 163 23.81 -57.60 11.59
C GLU A 163 22.93 -58.54 10.75
N THR A 164 23.63 -59.27 9.89
CA THR A 164 23.30 -60.48 9.15
C THR A 164 23.06 -61.68 10.06
N GLU A 165 22.18 -62.61 9.65
CA GLU A 165 22.31 -64.10 9.70
C GLU A 165 20.92 -64.75 9.46
N THR A 166 20.72 -65.49 8.36
CA THR A 166 20.53 -66.98 8.28
C THR A 166 19.54 -67.55 9.31
N ILE A 167 18.51 -68.31 8.92
CA ILE A 167 18.53 -69.66 8.30
C ILE A 167 17.39 -69.81 7.29
#